data_AF-A0A7S3F7P0-F1
#
_entry.id   AF-A0A7S3F7P0-F1
#
_cell.length_a   1.000
_cell.length_b   1.000
_cell.length_c   1.000
_cell.angle_alpha   90.00
_cell.angle_beta   90.00
_cell.angle_gamma   90.00
#
_symmetry.space_group_name_H-M   'P 1'
#
loop_
_entity.id
_entity.type
_entity.pdbx_description
1 polymer ?
#
loop_
_entity_poly.entity_id
_entity_poly.type
_entity_poly.pdbx_seq_one_letter_code
_entity_poly.pdbx_strand_id
1 'polypeptide(L)'
;GRVASRLGGAARVAVPRRAVARAAATTESPPLAPGDALVDGAFEVLSVDVVDAYNVKCIELVHKATGARWLHCEADDSNNTFNVAFRTTPTDDTGVAHIL
;
A
#
# COMPACT_ATOMS: atom_id res chain seq x y z
N GLY A 1 34.50 28.03 44.24
CA GLY A 1 33.30 27.34 43.75
C GLY A 1 32.78 28.02 42.50
N ARG A 2 32.72 27.31 41.38
CA ARG A 2 31.58 27.19 40.45
C ARG A 2 32.01 26.31 39.28
N VAL A 3 31.17 25.32 39.03
CA VAL A 3 31.38 24.17 38.16
C VAL A 3 31.13 24.59 36.71
N ALA A 4 32.06 24.30 35.80
CA ALA A 4 31.84 24.43 34.36
C ALA A 4 30.96 23.26 33.89
N SER A 5 29.73 23.59 33.48
CA SER A 5 28.72 22.66 32.97
C SER A 5 29.14 22.05 31.63
N ARG A 6 29.28 20.73 31.60
CA ARG A 6 29.41 19.95 30.36
C ARG A 6 28.05 19.93 29.67
N LEU A 7 27.90 20.68 28.57
CA LEU A 7 26.77 20.50 27.66
C LEU A 7 27.01 19.20 26.86
N GLY A 8 26.25 18.16 27.20
CA GLY A 8 26.21 16.91 26.45
C GLY A 8 25.55 17.15 25.09
N GLY A 9 26.35 17.07 24.02
CA GLY A 9 25.83 16.98 22.66
C GLY A 9 25.17 15.62 22.46
N ALA A 10 23.85 15.58 22.36
CA ALA A 10 23.13 14.38 21.93
C ALA A 10 23.54 14.07 20.49
N ALA A 11 24.34 13.02 20.31
CA ALA A 11 24.67 12.49 19.00
C ALA A 11 23.38 12.09 18.29
N ARG A 12 23.10 12.73 17.14
CA ARG A 12 22.02 12.30 16.25
C ARG A 12 22.37 10.91 15.74
N VAL A 13 21.65 9.90 16.23
CA VAL A 13 21.69 8.55 15.64
C VAL A 13 21.05 8.66 14.26
N ALA A 14 21.88 8.66 13.22
CA ALA A 14 21.41 8.56 11.84
C ALA A 14 20.82 7.16 11.65
N VAL A 15 19.49 7.08 11.60
CA VAL A 15 18.80 5.86 11.18
C VAL A 15 19.04 5.70 9.68
N PRO A 16 19.69 4.62 9.21
CA PRO A 16 19.87 4.41 7.78
C PRO A 16 18.48 4.22 7.15
N ARG A 17 18.04 5.21 6.37
CA ARG A 17 16.90 5.03 5.47
C ARG A 17 17.34 4.05 4.40
N ARG A 18 16.94 2.80 4.55
CA ARG A 18 17.08 1.79 3.49
C ARG A 18 16.35 2.36 2.27
N ALA A 19 17.11 2.75 1.24
CA ALA A 19 16.54 3.09 -0.04
C ALA A 19 15.79 1.85 -0.53
N VAL A 20 14.46 1.95 -0.60
CA VAL A 20 13.68 0.98 -1.37
C VAL A 20 14.08 1.27 -2.81
N ALA A 21 14.86 0.38 -3.41
CA ALA A 21 15.16 0.46 -4.83
C ALA A 21 13.80 0.56 -5.55
N ARG A 22 13.61 1.65 -6.32
CA ARG A 22 12.51 1.73 -7.28
C ARG A 22 12.79 0.64 -8.29
N ALA A 23 12.10 -0.50 -8.18
CA ALA A 23 11.90 -1.32 -9.35
C ALA A 23 11.25 -0.39 -10.38
N ALA A 24 11.84 -0.26 -11.57
CA ALA A 24 11.14 0.35 -12.68
C ALA A 24 9.83 -0.44 -12.81
N ALA A 25 8.71 0.20 -12.48
CA ALA A 25 7.41 -0.38 -12.73
C ALA A 25 7.39 -0.71 -14.22
N THR A 26 7.26 -1.99 -14.53
CA THR A 26 6.94 -2.40 -15.89
C THR A 26 5.66 -1.64 -16.21
N THR A 27 5.68 -0.83 -17.27
CA THR A 27 4.61 0.14 -17.57
C THR A 27 3.27 -0.54 -17.83
N GLU A 28 3.30 -1.84 -18.09
CA GLU A 28 2.12 -2.67 -18.29
C GLU A 28 2.14 -3.86 -17.34
N SER A 29 0.98 -4.19 -16.78
CA SER A 29 0.83 -5.45 -16.04
C SER A 29 0.96 -6.63 -17.01
N PRO A 30 1.40 -7.82 -16.55
CA PRO A 30 1.27 -9.02 -17.35
C PRO A 30 -0.20 -9.25 -17.77
N PRO A 31 -0.44 -9.97 -18.88
CA PRO A 31 -1.79 -10.38 -19.24
C PRO A 31 -2.32 -11.33 -18.16
N LEU A 32 -3.25 -10.82 -17.34
CA LEU A 32 -3.92 -11.57 -16.30
C LEU A 32 -5.35 -11.87 -16.74
N ALA A 33 -5.84 -13.04 -16.35
CA ALA A 33 -7.21 -13.49 -16.55
C ALA A 33 -7.86 -13.86 -15.20
N PRO A 34 -9.19 -13.76 -15.10
CA PRO A 34 -9.91 -14.31 -13.95
C PRO A 34 -9.57 -15.78 -13.70
N GLY A 35 -9.30 -16.13 -12.44
CA GLY A 35 -8.85 -17.44 -12.01
C GLY A 35 -7.32 -17.63 -11.95
N ASP A 36 -6.54 -16.68 -12.47
CA ASP A 36 -5.08 -16.74 -12.38
C ASP A 36 -4.61 -16.69 -10.91
N ALA A 37 -3.62 -17.51 -10.60
CA ALA A 37 -3.01 -17.60 -9.28
C ALA A 37 -1.66 -16.89 -9.26
N LEU A 38 -1.47 -15.99 -8.29
CA LEU A 38 -0.24 -15.21 -8.12
C LEU A 38 0.42 -15.52 -6.77
N VAL A 39 1.74 -15.30 -6.71
CA VAL A 39 2.57 -15.45 -5.50
C VAL A 39 2.35 -16.82 -4.85
N ASP A 40 2.73 -17.88 -5.55
CA ASP A 40 2.56 -19.27 -5.10
C ASP A 40 1.12 -19.64 -4.69
N GLY A 41 0.14 -18.99 -5.33
CA GLY A 41 -1.29 -19.20 -5.07
C GLY A 41 -1.85 -18.42 -3.88
N ALA A 42 -1.09 -17.49 -3.29
CA ALA A 42 -1.58 -16.63 -2.22
C ALA A 42 -2.68 -15.68 -2.69
N PHE A 43 -2.65 -15.23 -3.95
CA PHE A 43 -3.66 -14.37 -4.53
C PHE A 43 -4.34 -15.04 -5.73
N GLU A 44 -5.62 -14.74 -5.91
CA GLU A 44 -6.40 -15.11 -7.10
C GLU A 44 -6.99 -13.87 -7.76
N VAL A 45 -6.90 -13.80 -9.08
CA VAL A 45 -7.51 -12.75 -9.89
C VAL A 45 -9.00 -13.04 -10.00
N LEU A 46 -9.84 -12.10 -9.56
CA LEU A 46 -11.30 -12.20 -9.64
C LEU A 46 -11.84 -11.61 -10.93
N SER A 47 -11.37 -10.42 -11.31
CA SER A 47 -11.78 -9.74 -12.54
C SER A 47 -10.66 -8.87 -13.11
N VAL A 48 -10.76 -8.60 -14.41
CA VAL A 48 -9.92 -7.66 -15.14
C VAL A 48 -10.83 -6.84 -16.04
N ASP A 49 -10.95 -5.55 -15.74
CA ASP A 49 -11.91 -4.65 -16.39
C ASP A 49 -11.21 -3.37 -16.84
N VAL A 50 -11.51 -2.90 -18.06
CA VAL A 50 -11.02 -1.61 -18.56
C VAL A 50 -12.12 -0.57 -18.39
N VAL A 51 -11.79 0.55 -17.75
CA VAL A 51 -12.70 1.68 -17.58
C VAL A 51 -12.27 2.79 -18.54
N ASP A 52 -12.79 2.74 -19.76
CA ASP A 52 -12.38 3.61 -20.88
C ASP A 52 -12.46 5.11 -20.55
N ALA A 53 -13.49 5.53 -19.79
CA ALA A 53 -13.68 6.93 -19.41
C ALA A 53 -12.50 7.52 -18.61
N TYR A 54 -11.70 6.67 -17.97
CA TYR A 54 -10.54 7.06 -17.18
C TYR A 54 -9.22 6.52 -17.74
N ASN A 55 -9.26 5.72 -18.81
CA ASN A 55 -8.09 5.07 -19.38
C ASN A 55 -7.33 4.19 -18.34
N VAL A 56 -8.09 3.57 -17.43
CA VAL A 56 -7.57 2.75 -16.32
C VAL A 56 -7.99 1.30 -16.53
N LYS A 57 -7.06 0.38 -16.30
CA LYS A 57 -7.33 -1.06 -16.19
C LYS A 57 -7.36 -1.47 -14.72
N CYS A 58 -8.49 -2.01 -14.30
CA CYS A 58 -8.74 -2.46 -12.95
C CYS A 58 -8.58 -3.98 -12.86
N ILE A 59 -7.80 -4.45 -11.89
CA ILE A 59 -7.58 -5.87 -11.61
C ILE A 59 -8.01 -6.11 -10.17
N GLU A 60 -9.10 -6.85 -9.98
CA GLU A 60 -9.56 -7.25 -8.65
C GLU A 60 -8.90 -8.59 -8.27
N LEU A 61 -8.34 -8.66 -7.06
CA LEU A 61 -7.74 -9.86 -6.52
C LEU A 61 -8.26 -10.15 -5.11
N VAL A 62 -8.19 -11.42 -4.71
CA VAL A 62 -8.41 -11.84 -3.33
C VAL A 62 -7.18 -12.57 -2.79
N HIS A 63 -6.76 -12.23 -1.58
CA HIS A 63 -5.79 -13.01 -0.84
C HIS A 63 -6.47 -14.24 -0.21
N LYS A 64 -6.10 -15.45 -0.65
CA LYS A 64 -6.80 -16.69 -0.29
C LYS A 64 -6.80 -16.98 1.21
N ALA A 65 -5.71 -16.66 1.91
CA ALA A 65 -5.59 -17.00 3.32
C ALA A 65 -6.40 -16.08 4.25
N THR A 66 -6.55 -14.79 3.91
CA THR A 66 -7.24 -13.82 4.79
C THR A 66 -8.59 -13.35 4.24
N GLY A 67 -8.88 -13.61 2.96
CA GLY A 67 -10.03 -13.04 2.26
C GLY A 67 -9.91 -11.53 1.98
N ALA A 68 -8.74 -10.93 2.21
CA ALA A 68 -8.54 -9.51 1.92
C ALA A 68 -8.66 -9.26 0.41
N ARG A 69 -9.46 -8.26 0.04
CA ARG A 69 -9.62 -7.84 -1.35
C ARG A 69 -8.58 -6.79 -1.70
N TRP A 70 -8.10 -6.84 -2.94
CA TRP A 70 -7.14 -5.92 -3.51
C TRP A 70 -7.65 -5.44 -4.85
N LEU A 71 -7.57 -4.13 -5.09
CA LEU A 71 -7.86 -3.53 -6.38
C LEU A 71 -6.59 -2.86 -6.89
N HIS A 72 -6.03 -3.39 -7.98
CA HIS A 72 -4.93 -2.75 -8.69
C HIS A 72 -5.50 -1.92 -9.84
N CYS A 73 -5.20 -0.63 -9.86
CA CYS A 73 -5.55 0.27 -10.94
C CYS A 73 -4.28 0.62 -11.72
N GLU A 74 -4.16 0.04 -12.92
CA GLU A 74 -3.08 0.30 -13.86
C GLU A 74 -3.45 1.51 -14.73
N ALA A 75 -2.56 2.50 -14.77
CA ALA A 75 -2.70 3.72 -15.53
C ALA A 75 -1.31 4.21 -15.98
N ASP A 76 -1.24 4.94 -17.10
CA ASP A 76 -0.02 5.65 -17.53
C ASP A 76 0.18 6.93 -16.70
N ASP A 77 0.35 6.75 -15.39
CA ASP A 77 0.67 7.82 -14.43
C ASP A 77 1.80 7.38 -13.49
N SER A 78 2.87 8.17 -13.46
CA SER A 78 4.01 7.93 -12.59
C SER A 78 3.75 8.20 -11.10
N ASN A 79 2.67 8.93 -10.78
CA ASN A 79 2.27 9.28 -9.42
C ASN A 79 1.46 8.15 -8.75
N ASN A 80 2.19 7.11 -8.38
CA ASN A 80 1.62 5.92 -7.77
C ASN A 80 1.10 6.23 -6.35
N THR A 81 -0.09 5.71 -6.03
CA THR A 81 -0.69 5.78 -4.70
C THR A 81 -1.03 4.39 -4.18
N PHE A 82 -1.14 4.26 -2.86
CA PHE A 82 -1.55 3.03 -2.19
C PHE A 82 -2.51 3.36 -1.05
N ASN A 83 -3.57 2.58 -0.91
CA ASN A 83 -4.58 2.73 0.12
C ASN A 83 -4.93 1.37 0.75
N VAL A 84 -5.22 1.40 2.05
CA VAL A 84 -5.83 0.29 2.78
C VAL A 84 -7.06 0.83 3.48
N ALA A 85 -8.19 0.15 3.28
CA ALA A 85 -9.46 0.53 3.89
C ALA A 85 -9.98 -0.58 4.79
N PHE A 86 -10.29 -0.22 6.04
CA PHE A 86 -10.98 -1.10 6.98
C PHE A 86 -12.43 -0.65 7.14
N ARG A 87 -13.35 -1.59 7.28
CA ARG A 87 -14.73 -1.27 7.62
C ARG A 87 -14.82 -0.93 9.11
N THR A 88 -15.08 0.34 9.43
CA THR A 88 -15.10 0.88 10.80
C THR A 88 -16.49 1.40 11.17
N THR A 89 -17.55 0.64 10.87
CA THR A 89 -18.94 1.07 11.16
C THR A 89 -19.10 1.42 12.65
N PRO A 90 -19.32 2.71 13.00
CA PRO A 90 -19.41 3.12 14.40
C PRO A 90 -20.72 2.62 15.02
N THR A 91 -20.66 2.24 16.30
CA THR A 91 -21.82 1.79 17.09
C THR A 91 -22.26 2.83 18.13
N ASP A 92 -21.49 3.89 18.31
CA ASP A 92 -21.74 5.02 19.22
C ASP A 92 -21.01 6.29 18.73
N ASP A 93 -21.23 7.41 19.44
CA ASP A 93 -20.69 8.73 19.11
C ASP A 93 -19.35 9.04 19.80
N THR A 94 -18.64 8.01 20.31
CA THR A 94 -17.37 8.23 21.05
C THR A 94 -16.19 8.62 20.16
N GLY A 95 -16.33 8.45 18.83
CA GLY A 95 -15.28 8.77 17.87
C GLY A 95 -14.13 7.77 17.82
N VAL A 96 -14.26 6.59 18.42
CA VAL A 96 -13.20 5.54 18.45
C VAL A 96 -12.65 5.22 17.06
N ALA A 97 -13.50 5.14 16.04
CA ALA A 97 -13.09 4.89 14.66
C ALA A 97 -12.24 6.02 14.04
N HIS A 98 -12.39 7.26 14.52
CA HIS A 98 -11.63 8.44 14.04
C HIS A 98 -10.29 8.58 14.79
N ILE A 99 -10.26 8.20 16.07
CA ILE A 99 -9.04 8.24 16.87
C ILE A 99 -8.00 7.22 16.35
N LEU A 100 -8.47 6.16 15.69
CA LEU A 100 -7.66 5.08 15.13
C LEU A 100 -6.76 5.54 13.97
#